data_AF-A0A0V0U454-F1
#
_entry.id   AF-A0A0V0U454-F1
#
_cell.length_a   1.000
_cell.length_b   1.000
_cell.length_c   1.000
_cell.angle_alpha   90.00
_cell.angle_beta   90.00
_cell.angle_gamma   90.00
#
_symmetry.space_group_name_H-M   'P 1'
#
loop_
_entity.id
_entity.type
_entity.pdbx_description
1 polymer ?
#
loop_
_entity_poly.entity_id
_entity_poly.type
_entity_poly.pdbx_seq_one_letter_code
_entity_poly.pdbx_strand_id
1 'polypeptide(L)'
;MSGSEKCIRSCITCRRKDVRPFCPLMSELPVARVEPAIPFGHVGLDFAGPLHVQDEDRDVRKVYICLFTCMVTRAVHIEIVVDLTTTSFLAAFRRFVARRGTQVVTRCLQVCVRSETL
;
A
#
# COMPACT_ATOMS: atom_id res chain seq x y z
N MET A 1 -42.24 -19.12 -15.42
CA MET A 1 -41.78 -17.75 -15.13
C MET A 1 -42.88 -16.79 -15.53
N SER A 2 -43.54 -16.20 -14.55
CA SER A 2 -44.67 -15.29 -14.78
C SER A 2 -44.18 -13.96 -15.38
N GLY A 3 -45.06 -13.23 -16.07
CA GLY A 3 -44.71 -11.95 -16.70
C GLY A 3 -44.23 -10.90 -15.69
N SER A 4 -44.70 -10.96 -14.45
CA SER A 4 -44.30 -10.05 -13.36
C SER A 4 -42.84 -10.21 -12.94
N GLU A 5 -42.30 -11.44 -12.92
CA GLU A 5 -40.89 -11.70 -12.59
C GLU A 5 -39.93 -11.09 -13.61
N LYS A 6 -40.31 -11.06 -14.89
CA LYS A 6 -39.50 -10.48 -15.97
C LYS A 6 -39.38 -8.96 -15.80
N CYS A 7 -40.47 -8.28 -15.46
CA CYS A 7 -40.48 -6.83 -15.22
C CYS A 7 -39.65 -6.43 -13.99
N ILE A 8 -39.66 -7.24 -12.93
CA ILE A 8 -38.88 -6.96 -11.72
C ILE A 8 -37.37 -7.10 -12.00
N ARG A 9 -36.96 -8.12 -12.76
CA ARG A 9 -35.55 -8.35 -13.12
C ARG A 9 -34.98 -7.33 -14.11
N SER A 10 -35.81 -6.73 -14.97
CA SER A 10 -35.38 -5.68 -15.91
C SER A 10 -35.33 -4.29 -15.26
N CYS A 11 -36.04 -4.07 -14.16
CA CYS A 11 -36.06 -2.78 -13.46
C CYS A 11 -34.77 -2.56 -12.65
N ILE A 12 -34.01 -1.52 -13.01
CA ILE A 12 -32.75 -1.15 -12.34
C ILE A 12 -33.00 -0.79 -10.86
N THR A 13 -34.13 -0.16 -10.53
CA THR A 13 -34.50 0.21 -9.16
C THR A 13 -34.76 -1.02 -8.29
N CYS A 14 -35.51 -2.00 -8.81
CA CYS A 14 -35.74 -3.26 -8.13
C CYS A 14 -34.43 -4.04 -7.96
N ARG A 15 -33.62 -4.11 -9.02
CA ARG A 15 -32.31 -4.75 -8.97
C ARG A 15 -31.41 -4.13 -7.91
N ARG A 16 -31.35 -2.79 -7.80
CA ARG A 16 -30.56 -2.07 -6.78
C ARG A 16 -31.02 -2.37 -5.36
N LYS A 17 -32.33 -2.45 -5.12
CA LYS A 17 -32.89 -2.80 -3.80
C LYS A 17 -32.69 -4.28 -3.45
N ASP A 18 -32.62 -5.14 -4.46
CA ASP A 18 -32.42 -6.59 -4.33
C ASP A 18 -30.93 -7.00 -4.36
N VAL A 19 -30.00 -6.04 -4.54
CA VAL A 19 -28.56 -6.34 -4.45
C VAL A 19 -28.23 -6.72 -3.01
N ARG A 20 -27.79 -7.97 -2.83
CA ARG A 20 -27.17 -8.41 -1.57
C ARG A 20 -25.84 -7.68 -1.38
N PRO A 21 -25.51 -7.24 -0.16
CA PRO A 21 -24.22 -6.65 0.11
C PRO A 21 -23.11 -7.60 -0.35
N PHE A 22 -22.10 -7.06 -1.03
CA PHE A 22 -20.93 -7.82 -1.41
C PHE A 22 -20.28 -8.35 -0.13
N CYS A 23 -20.32 -9.66 0.06
CA CYS A 23 -19.58 -10.34 1.11
C CYS A 23 -18.26 -10.80 0.49
N PRO A 24 -17.15 -10.05 0.64
CA PRO A 24 -15.87 -10.51 0.16
C PRO A 24 -15.54 -11.84 0.84
N LEU A 25 -15.09 -12.84 0.06
CA LEU A 25 -14.44 -14.01 0.63
C LEU A 25 -13.22 -13.52 1.41
N MET A 26 -13.28 -13.61 2.73
CA MET A 26 -12.13 -13.29 3.57
C MET A 26 -11.10 -14.41 3.42
N SER A 27 -9.97 -14.10 2.78
CA SER A 27 -8.81 -14.98 2.82
C SER A 27 -8.19 -14.96 4.20
N GLU A 28 -7.39 -15.99 4.52
CA GLU A 28 -6.58 -15.97 5.73
C GLU A 28 -5.70 -14.72 5.77
N LEU A 29 -5.66 -14.08 6.94
CA LEU A 29 -4.78 -12.94 7.15
C LEU A 29 -3.32 -13.44 7.14
N PRO A 30 -2.37 -12.68 6.55
CA PRO A 30 -0.97 -13.06 6.57
C PRO A 30 -0.50 -13.24 8.02
N VAL A 31 0.29 -14.29 8.28
CA VAL A 31 0.83 -14.59 9.63
C VAL A 31 1.49 -13.35 10.27
N ALA A 32 2.22 -12.56 9.48
CA ALA A 32 2.85 -11.31 9.92
C ALA A 32 1.88 -10.23 10.47
N ARG A 33 0.56 -10.36 10.25
CA ARG A 33 -0.49 -9.50 10.81
C ARG A 33 -1.11 -10.11 12.08
N VAL A 34 -1.04 -11.43 12.24
CA VAL A 34 -1.74 -12.17 13.30
C VAL A 34 -0.79 -12.50 14.46
N GLU A 35 0.50 -12.66 14.16
CA GLU A 35 1.50 -12.98 15.17
C GLU A 35 1.88 -11.74 16.01
N PRO A 36 1.79 -11.83 17.35
CA PRO A 36 2.20 -10.73 18.22
C PRO A 36 3.72 -10.54 18.13
N ALA A 37 4.14 -9.36 17.67
CA ALA A 37 5.53 -8.98 17.58
C ALA A 37 5.75 -7.56 18.13
N ILE A 38 7.01 -7.17 18.30
CA ILE A 38 7.34 -5.79 18.67
C ILE A 38 6.86 -4.80 17.61
N PRO A 39 6.54 -3.54 17.97
CA PRO A 39 6.26 -2.50 16.98
C PRO A 39 7.40 -2.41 15.96
N PHE A 40 7.05 -2.31 14.68
CA PHE A 40 8.01 -2.36 13.56
C PHE A 40 8.81 -3.67 13.43
N GLY A 41 8.43 -4.76 14.11
CA GLY A 41 9.04 -6.08 13.93
C GLY A 41 8.75 -6.68 12.55
N HIS A 42 7.51 -6.50 12.08
CA HIS A 42 7.07 -6.83 10.71
C HIS A 42 6.71 -5.55 9.97
N VAL A 43 7.45 -5.24 8.91
CA VAL A 43 7.27 -4.01 8.12
C VAL A 43 6.94 -4.35 6.68
N GLY A 44 5.86 -3.79 6.18
CA GLY A 44 5.55 -3.71 4.77
C GLY A 44 6.21 -2.50 4.13
N LEU A 45 6.88 -2.70 2.99
CA LEU A 45 7.47 -1.64 2.19
C LEU A 45 6.59 -1.33 0.98
N ASP A 46 6.27 -0.06 0.78
CA ASP A 46 5.54 0.44 -0.38
C ASP A 46 6.10 1.80 -0.84
N PHE A 47 5.78 2.20 -2.06
CA PHE A 47 6.08 3.52 -2.60
C PHE A 47 4.81 4.19 -3.08
N ALA A 48 4.56 5.42 -2.61
CA ALA A 48 3.55 6.27 -3.23
C ALA A 48 4.19 7.05 -4.39
N GLY A 49 3.40 7.22 -5.45
CA GLY A 49 3.81 7.69 -6.77
C GLY A 49 4.48 9.06 -6.80
N PRO A 50 4.87 9.52 -8.01
CA PRO A 50 5.66 10.73 -8.15
C PRO A 50 4.86 11.96 -7.72
N LEU A 51 5.28 12.56 -6.62
CA LEU A 51 4.88 13.89 -6.21
C LEU A 51 5.74 14.91 -6.95
N HIS A 52 5.10 15.98 -7.40
CA HIS A 52 5.77 17.08 -8.08
C HIS A 52 6.04 18.15 -7.02
N VAL A 53 7.32 18.32 -6.67
CA VAL A 53 7.76 19.34 -5.72
C VAL A 53 8.45 20.43 -6.51
N GLN A 54 8.02 21.66 -6.30
CA GLN A 54 8.68 22.83 -6.87
C GLN A 54 9.84 23.20 -5.96
N ASP A 55 11.04 23.25 -6.55
CA ASP A 55 12.23 23.73 -5.86
C ASP A 55 12.27 25.26 -5.84
N GLU A 56 13.17 25.85 -5.06
CA GLU A 56 13.34 27.31 -4.95
C GLU A 56 13.63 27.96 -6.31
N ASP A 57 14.29 27.22 -7.22
CA ASP A 57 14.60 27.62 -8.60
C ASP A 57 13.40 27.51 -9.58
N ARG A 58 12.19 27.23 -9.07
CA ARG A 58 10.94 26.97 -9.83
C ARG A 58 10.93 25.72 -10.70
N ASP A 59 12.01 24.94 -10.69
CA ASP A 59 12.04 23.64 -11.36
C ASP A 59 11.16 22.62 -10.63
N VAL A 60 10.32 21.93 -11.39
CA VAL A 60 9.43 20.89 -10.87
C VAL A 60 10.17 19.56 -10.89
N ARG A 61 10.48 19.04 -9.71
CA ARG A 61 11.13 17.74 -9.54
C ARG A 61 10.13 16.68 -9.11
N LYS A 62 10.32 15.46 -9.63
CA LYS A 62 9.56 14.29 -9.17
C LYS A 62 10.24 13.74 -7.93
N VAL A 63 9.47 13.51 -6.88
CA VAL A 63 9.90 12.82 -5.67
C VAL A 63 8.93 11.69 -5.37
N TYR A 64 9.41 10.67 -4.70
CA TYR A 64 8.64 9.52 -4.28
C TYR A 64 8.56 9.48 -2.76
N ILE A 65 7.48 8.89 -2.26
CA ILE A 65 7.36 8.64 -0.83
C ILE A 65 7.58 7.15 -0.59
N CYS A 66 8.56 6.84 0.24
CA CYS A 66 8.78 5.51 0.76
C CYS A 66 7.94 5.31 2.04
N LEU A 67 7.08 4.31 2.03
CA LEU A 67 6.17 3.97 3.11
C LEU A 67 6.63 2.70 3.80
N PHE A 68 6.90 2.80 5.10
CA PHE A 68 7.20 1.68 5.98
C PHE A 68 6.00 1.44 6.89
N THR A 69 5.17 0.46 6.54
CA THR A 69 3.94 0.13 7.28
C THR A 69 4.19 -0.99 8.27
N CYS A 70 4.00 -0.72 9.55
CA CYS A 70 4.04 -1.75 10.59
C CYS A 70 2.83 -2.69 10.47
N MET A 71 3.06 -3.99 10.31
CA MET A 71 1.98 -4.98 10.20
C MET A 71 1.30 -5.30 11.53
N VAL A 72 2.02 -5.06 12.64
CA VAL A 72 1.52 -5.30 14.00
C VAL A 72 0.58 -4.18 14.44
N THR A 73 1.03 -2.93 14.34
CA THR A 73 0.29 -1.77 14.86
C THR A 73 -0.42 -0.95 13.80
N ARG A 74 -0.20 -1.24 12.51
CA ARG A 74 -0.67 -0.45 11.36
C ARG A 74 -0.13 0.99 11.31
N ALA A 75 0.90 1.30 12.10
CA ALA A 75 1.58 2.59 12.03
C ALA A 75 2.38 2.71 10.73
N VAL A 76 2.36 3.89 10.10
CA VAL A 76 3.10 4.18 8.86
C VAL A 76 4.22 5.16 9.16
N HIS A 77 5.45 4.79 8.79
CA HIS A 77 6.61 5.68 8.80
C HIS A 77 6.90 6.13 7.37
N ILE A 78 6.99 7.43 7.16
CA ILE A 78 7.03 8.06 5.84
C ILE A 78 8.41 8.68 5.65
N GLU A 79 9.09 8.34 4.56
CA GLU A 79 10.36 8.94 4.16
C GLU A 79 10.28 9.45 2.73
N ILE A 80 10.77 10.67 2.50
CA ILE A 80 10.85 11.25 1.14
C ILE A 80 12.14 10.75 0.47
N VAL A 81 12.01 10.38 -0.80
CA VAL A 81 13.06 9.84 -1.64
C VAL A 81 13.01 10.54 -3.01
N VAL A 82 14.17 10.92 -3.54
CA VAL A 82 14.24 11.62 -4.83
C VAL A 82 13.89 10.70 -6.00
N ASP A 83 14.40 9.47 -5.98
CA ASP A 83 14.26 8.50 -7.08
C ASP A 83 13.92 7.10 -6.55
N LEU A 84 13.37 6.24 -7.42
CA LEU A 84 13.11 4.82 -7.13
C LEU A 84 14.38 3.94 -7.22
N THR A 85 15.57 4.52 -7.13
CA THR A 85 16.84 3.80 -7.18
C THR A 85 17.16 3.13 -5.85
N THR A 86 17.94 2.04 -5.91
CA THR A 86 18.34 1.28 -4.72
C THR A 86 19.14 2.12 -3.73
N THR A 87 19.98 3.05 -4.21
CA THR A 87 20.78 3.94 -3.37
C THR A 87 19.90 4.88 -2.55
N SER A 88 18.91 5.50 -3.18
CA SER A 88 17.96 6.39 -2.54
C SER A 88 17.04 5.63 -1.56
N PHE A 89 16.64 4.40 -1.89
CA PHE A 89 15.95 3.51 -0.97
C PHE A 89 16.81 3.14 0.25
N LEU A 90 18.07 2.72 0.06
CA LEU A 90 18.96 2.34 1.16
C LEU A 90 19.19 3.52 2.12
N ALA A 91 19.28 4.75 1.60
CA ALA A 91 19.37 5.95 2.43
C ALA A 91 18.09 6.19 3.25
N ALA A 92 16.91 5.96 2.68
CA ALA A 92 15.64 6.03 3.41
C ALA A 92 15.51 4.91 4.45
N PHE A 93 15.91 3.69 4.10
CA PHE A 93 15.87 2.53 4.99
C PHE A 93 16.82 2.70 6.18
N ARG A 94 18.03 3.25 5.97
CA ARG A 94 18.95 3.60 7.07
C ARG A 94 18.34 4.63 8.02
N ARG A 95 17.67 5.67 7.51
CA ARG A 95 16.93 6.66 8.33
C ARG A 95 15.82 6.00 9.13
N PHE A 96 15.08 5.07 8.53
CA PHE A 96 14.04 4.30 9.19
C PHE A 96 14.61 3.47 10.34
N VAL A 97 15.64 2.65 10.10
CA VAL A 97 16.27 1.80 11.11
C VAL A 97 16.87 2.63 12.25
N ALA A 98 17.50 3.77 11.93
CA ALA A 98 18.06 4.66 12.94
C ALA A 98 16.99 5.25 13.89
N ARG A 99 15.75 5.44 13.43
CA ARG A 99 14.65 5.99 14.25
C ARG A 99 13.78 4.93 14.91
N ARG A 100 13.59 3.77 14.28
CA ARG A 100 12.62 2.74 14.69
C ARG A 100 13.26 1.45 15.20
N GLY A 101 14.57 1.31 15.06
CA GLY A 101 15.30 0.08 15.37
C GLY A 101 15.30 -0.92 14.23
N THR A 102 15.99 -2.04 14.45
CA THR A 102 16.11 -3.10 13.45
C THR A 102 14.85 -3.95 13.43
N GLN A 103 14.20 -4.03 12.28
CA GLN A 103 13.07 -4.92 12.08
C GLN A 103 13.53 -6.38 11.90
N VAL A 104 12.63 -7.32 12.22
CA VAL A 104 12.89 -8.76 12.07
C VAL A 104 12.57 -9.22 10.65
N VAL A 105 11.49 -8.69 10.06
CA VAL A 105 11.05 -9.06 8.70
C VAL A 105 10.60 -7.82 7.94
N THR A 106 11.16 -7.61 6.74
CA THR A 106 10.64 -6.65 5.76
C THR A 106 10.03 -7.39 4.60
N ARG A 107 8.78 -7.07 4.28
CA ARG A 107 8.07 -7.61 3.13
C ARG A 107 7.80 -6.49 2.14
N CYS A 108 8.28 -6.62 0.91
CA CYS A 108 7.88 -5.73 -0.16
C CYS A 108 6.41 -6.00 -0.49
N LEU A 109 5.53 -5.03 -0.25
CA LEU A 109 4.13 -5.14 -0.64
C LEU A 109 3.94 -4.82 -2.12
N GLN A 110 4.83 -4.03 -2.72
CA GLN A 110 4.66 -3.59 -4.11
C GLN A 110 5.96 -3.22 -4.84
N VAL A 111 7.11 -3.66 -4.38
CA VAL A 111 8.36 -3.28 -5.05
C VAL A 111 8.66 -4.23 -6.21
N CYS A 112 8.16 -3.88 -7.39
CA CYS A 112 8.86 -4.17 -8.63
C CYS A 112 9.91 -3.06 -8.82
N VAL A 113 11.06 -3.14 -8.12
CA VAL A 113 12.26 -2.44 -8.64
C VAL A 113 12.57 -3.19 -9.92
N ARG A 114 11.98 -2.76 -11.06
CA ARG A 114 12.48 -3.21 -12.35
C ARG A 114 13.93 -2.80 -12.36
N SER A 115 14.79 -3.80 -12.25
CA SER A 115 16.21 -3.67 -12.53
C SER A 115 16.32 -3.47 -14.03
N GLU A 116 15.95 -2.29 -14.52
CA GLU A 116 16.18 -1.89 -15.90
C GLU A 116 17.31 -0.88 -15.89
N THR A 117 18.52 -1.42 -15.89
CA THR A 117 19.72 -0.80 -16.46
C THR A 117 20.68 -1.95 -16.76
N LEU A 118 20.34 -2.73 -17.79
CA LEU A 118 21.24 -3.34 -18.76
C LEU A 118 20.43 -3.61 -20.03
#